data_AF-A0A7W1TM26-F1
#
_entry.id   AF-A0A7W1TM26-F1
#
_cell.length_a   1.000
_cell.length_b   1.000
_cell.length_c   1.000
_cell.angle_alpha   90.00
_cell.angle_beta   90.00
_cell.angle_gamma   90.00
#
_symmetry.space_group_name_H-M   'P 1'
#
loop_
_entity.id
_entity.type
_entity.pdbx_description
1 polymer ?
#
loop_
_entity_poly.entity_id
_entity_poly.type
_entity_poly.pdbx_seq_one_letter_code
_entity_poly.pdbx_strand_id
1 'polypeptide(L)'
;MHALFIEAGELQQFQDHVAAEIRNLQRRPEEAIGTEVWSTYQAAIAPPERRERERLERLGRQERQARGERTRERIAREQTRPWREQDRWGLRKRVWQERRDRDRAVLELREQALLEWEQQLVGQQSCYMDWLQELQALDPETRAWCAVQVQHLAQEELTPAMWEALWERHKAACLRRATELLTDPEVRGVIGNLRSDANVYMIAKVITPRLLEAIKVGQLDIPRMPSLFAALALLVQVNSAGLDASATEKDT
;
A
#
# COMPACT_ATOMS: atom_id res chain seq x y z
N MET A 1 16.32 -6.93 35.12
CA MET A 1 16.72 -7.27 33.74
C MET A 1 15.61 -8.12 33.14
N HIS A 2 14.69 -7.51 32.38
CA HIS A 2 13.65 -8.25 31.67
C HIS A 2 14.23 -8.70 30.32
N ALA A 3 14.43 -10.01 30.16
CA ALA A 3 14.69 -10.62 28.87
C ALA A 3 13.41 -10.51 28.03
N LEU A 4 13.42 -9.65 27.00
CA LEU A 4 12.37 -9.63 26.00
C LEU A 4 12.50 -10.90 25.15
N PHE A 5 11.65 -11.88 25.43
CA PHE A 5 11.40 -13.00 24.53
C PHE A 5 10.75 -12.44 23.27
N ILE A 6 11.43 -12.52 22.13
CA ILE A 6 10.80 -12.28 20.83
C ILE A 6 9.99 -13.55 20.54
N GLU A 7 8.68 -13.46 20.66
CA GLU A 7 7.80 -14.56 20.24
C GLU A 7 7.93 -14.76 18.73
N ALA A 8 7.80 -16.00 18.24
CA ALA A 8 7.95 -16.30 16.81
C ALA A 8 7.04 -15.44 15.90
N GLY A 9 5.89 -14.98 16.43
CA GLY A 9 5.00 -14.05 15.74
C GLY A 9 5.57 -12.63 15.59
N GLU A 10 6.29 -12.11 16.59
CA GLU A 10 6.90 -10.78 16.55
C GLU A 10 8.06 -10.73 15.54
N LEU A 11 8.83 -11.82 15.43
CA LEU A 11 9.91 -11.92 14.44
C LEU A 11 9.35 -11.89 13.01
N GLN A 12 8.26 -12.61 12.76
CA GLN A 12 7.63 -12.64 11.43
C GLN A 12 7.08 -11.27 11.06
N GLN A 13 6.39 -10.59 11.98
CA GLN A 13 5.92 -9.22 11.78
C GLN A 13 7.07 -8.25 11.47
N PHE A 14 8.17 -8.35 12.21
CA PHE A 14 9.34 -7.51 11.95
C PHE A 14 10.00 -7.81 10.60
N GLN A 15 10.09 -9.08 10.20
CA GLN A 15 10.58 -9.45 8.87
C GLN A 15 9.68 -8.92 7.75
N ASP A 16 8.37 -8.96 7.95
CA ASP A 16 7.41 -8.41 6.99
C ASP A 16 7.53 -6.88 6.90
N HIS A 17 7.80 -6.20 8.03
CA HIS A 17 8.12 -4.78 8.06
C HIS A 17 9.43 -4.47 7.33
N VAL A 18 10.52 -5.22 7.58
CA VAL A 18 11.79 -5.06 6.84
C VAL A 18 11.57 -5.29 5.34
N ALA A 19 10.76 -6.28 4.96
CA ALA A 19 10.44 -6.54 3.56
C ALA A 19 9.64 -5.41 2.91
N ALA A 20 8.69 -4.82 3.63
CA ALA A 20 8.00 -3.61 3.20
C ALA A 20 8.98 -2.44 3.04
N GLU A 21 9.90 -2.30 3.99
CA GLU A 21 10.85 -1.20 4.01
C GLU A 21 11.93 -1.32 2.94
N ILE A 22 12.34 -2.54 2.56
CA ILE A 22 13.15 -2.78 1.36
C ILE A 22 12.43 -2.24 0.13
N ARG A 23 11.13 -2.57 -0.03
CA ARG A 23 10.34 -2.10 -1.17
C ARG A 23 10.24 -0.57 -1.15
N ASN A 24 10.05 0.02 0.02
CA ASN A 24 10.01 1.47 0.19
C ASN A 24 11.35 2.10 -0.22
N LEU A 25 12.48 1.62 0.32
CA LEU A 25 13.84 2.13 0.02
C LEU A 25 14.23 2.04 -1.46
N GLN A 26 13.67 1.06 -2.16
CA GLN A 26 13.87 0.85 -3.59
C GLN A 26 12.90 1.66 -4.47
N ARG A 27 11.72 2.05 -3.98
CA ARG A 27 10.71 2.80 -4.75
C ARG A 27 10.90 4.32 -4.63
N ARG A 28 10.46 5.04 -5.66
CA ARG A 28 10.33 6.50 -5.62
C ARG A 28 9.02 6.90 -4.92
N PRO A 29 8.99 8.00 -4.14
CA PRO A 29 7.80 8.44 -3.42
C PRO A 29 6.62 8.86 -4.32
N GLU A 30 6.87 9.10 -5.62
CA GLU A 30 5.82 9.34 -6.63
C GLU A 30 4.79 8.20 -6.70
N GLU A 31 5.18 6.95 -6.38
CA GLU A 31 4.27 5.80 -6.32
C GLU A 31 3.50 5.70 -4.99
N ALA A 32 3.99 6.34 -3.92
CA ALA A 32 3.41 6.27 -2.57
C ALA A 32 2.37 7.36 -2.33
N ILE A 33 2.51 8.50 -3.01
CA ILE A 33 1.51 9.55 -3.05
C ILE A 33 0.46 9.12 -4.07
N GLY A 34 -0.47 8.30 -3.61
CA GLY A 34 -1.57 7.72 -4.39
C GLY A 34 -2.33 8.78 -5.18
N THR A 35 -1.83 9.08 -6.36
CA THR A 35 -2.44 9.96 -7.36
C THR A 35 -3.23 9.16 -8.40
N GLU A 36 -3.28 7.83 -8.26
CA GLU A 36 -3.93 6.92 -9.21
C GLU A 36 -5.22 6.24 -8.72
N VAL A 37 -5.80 6.64 -7.58
CA VAL A 37 -7.07 6.02 -7.15
C VAL A 37 -8.30 6.67 -7.82
N TRP A 38 -8.18 7.87 -8.39
CA TRP A 38 -9.35 8.60 -8.90
C TRP A 38 -9.50 8.66 -10.43
N SER A 39 -8.50 8.24 -11.21
CA SER A 39 -8.65 8.18 -12.67
C SER A 39 -9.44 6.95 -13.14
N THR A 40 -9.48 5.89 -12.33
CA THR A 40 -10.20 4.63 -12.62
C THR A 40 -11.69 4.68 -12.26
N TYR A 41 -12.12 5.56 -11.34
CA TYR A 41 -13.55 5.74 -11.06
C TYR A 41 -14.33 6.43 -12.19
N GLN A 42 -13.64 7.06 -13.15
CA GLN A 42 -14.29 7.64 -14.34
C GLN A 42 -14.39 6.67 -15.53
N ALA A 43 -13.67 5.54 -15.50
CA ALA A 43 -13.59 4.61 -16.63
C ALA A 43 -14.47 3.35 -16.50
N ALA A 44 -15.18 3.15 -15.39
CA ALA A 44 -16.06 2.00 -15.17
C ALA A 44 -17.44 2.10 -15.89
N ILE A 45 -17.50 2.76 -17.06
CA ILE A 45 -18.65 2.73 -17.97
C ILE A 45 -18.16 2.47 -19.40
N ALA A 46 -17.77 1.22 -19.70
CA ALA A 46 -18.30 0.45 -20.83
C ALA A 46 -17.70 -0.97 -20.89
N PRO A 47 -18.48 -2.03 -21.26
CA PRO A 47 -18.14 -3.42 -20.94
C PRO A 47 -17.58 -4.24 -22.12
N PRO A 48 -16.80 -5.31 -21.87
CA PRO A 48 -16.43 -6.34 -22.86
C PRO A 48 -17.59 -7.32 -23.17
N GLU A 49 -18.84 -6.94 -22.92
CA GLU A 49 -20.02 -7.80 -23.02
C GLU A 49 -20.80 -7.67 -24.34
N ARG A 50 -20.38 -6.80 -25.28
CA ARG A 50 -21.21 -6.43 -26.45
C ARG A 50 -21.57 -7.61 -27.36
N ARG A 51 -20.63 -8.51 -27.67
CA ARG A 51 -20.89 -9.61 -28.62
C ARG A 51 -21.69 -10.77 -28.01
N GLU A 52 -21.48 -11.07 -26.73
CA GLU A 52 -22.25 -12.08 -25.98
C GLU A 52 -23.67 -11.56 -25.66
N ARG A 53 -23.81 -10.27 -25.29
CA ARG A 53 -25.11 -9.59 -25.15
C ARG A 53 -25.89 -9.60 -26.46
N GLU A 54 -25.27 -9.31 -27.60
CA GLU A 54 -25.97 -9.30 -28.89
C GLU A 54 -26.48 -10.69 -29.34
N ARG A 55 -25.82 -11.77 -28.92
CA ARG A 55 -26.28 -13.15 -29.18
C ARG A 55 -27.45 -13.53 -28.26
N LEU A 56 -27.34 -13.24 -26.97
CA LEU A 56 -28.42 -13.45 -25.98
C LEU A 56 -29.62 -12.54 -26.25
N GLU A 57 -29.39 -11.34 -26.76
CA GLU A 57 -30.45 -10.43 -27.19
C GLU A 57 -31.20 -10.95 -28.41
N ARG A 58 -30.54 -11.61 -29.38
CA ARG A 58 -31.22 -12.16 -30.55
C ARG A 58 -32.13 -13.33 -30.20
N LEU A 59 -31.64 -14.27 -29.38
CA LEU A 59 -32.46 -15.38 -28.85
C LEU A 59 -33.58 -14.86 -27.95
N GLY A 60 -33.27 -13.91 -27.07
CA GLY A 60 -34.25 -13.25 -26.23
C GLY A 60 -35.28 -12.42 -27.01
N ARG A 61 -34.95 -11.87 -28.18
CA ARG A 61 -35.88 -11.12 -29.05
C ARG A 61 -36.95 -12.02 -29.65
N GLN A 62 -36.61 -13.24 -30.06
CA GLN A 62 -37.56 -14.19 -30.65
C GLN A 62 -38.54 -14.75 -29.60
N GLU A 63 -38.04 -15.13 -28.41
CA GLU A 63 -38.90 -15.57 -27.31
C GLU A 63 -39.77 -14.44 -26.75
N ARG A 64 -39.25 -13.20 -26.71
CA ARG A 64 -40.02 -12.00 -26.34
C ARG A 64 -41.03 -11.59 -27.41
N GLN A 65 -40.83 -11.89 -28.68
CA GLN A 65 -41.83 -11.66 -29.72
C GLN A 65 -43.02 -12.63 -29.57
N ALA A 66 -42.75 -13.92 -29.39
CA ALA A 66 -43.77 -14.95 -29.23
C ALA A 66 -44.55 -14.83 -27.91
N ARG A 67 -43.87 -14.51 -26.79
CA ARG A 67 -44.56 -14.11 -25.55
C ARG A 67 -45.23 -12.75 -25.71
N GLY A 68 -44.59 -11.82 -26.41
CA GLY A 68 -45.06 -10.47 -26.68
C GLY A 68 -46.38 -10.41 -27.41
N GLU A 69 -46.68 -11.29 -28.37
CA GLU A 69 -47.96 -11.29 -29.10
C GLU A 69 -49.14 -11.69 -28.20
N ARG A 70 -49.02 -12.78 -27.43
CA ARG A 70 -50.06 -13.21 -26.47
C ARG A 70 -50.20 -12.26 -25.29
N THR A 71 -49.10 -11.59 -24.91
CA THR A 71 -49.11 -10.59 -23.85
C THR A 71 -49.56 -9.23 -24.36
N ARG A 72 -49.38 -8.87 -25.64
CA ARG A 72 -49.87 -7.63 -26.26
C ARG A 72 -51.38 -7.62 -26.37
N GLU A 73 -52.02 -8.74 -26.73
CA GLU A 73 -53.49 -8.81 -26.70
C GLU A 73 -54.04 -8.69 -25.28
N ARG A 74 -53.38 -9.30 -24.29
CA ARG A 74 -53.76 -9.17 -22.89
C ARG A 74 -53.49 -7.76 -22.32
N ILE A 75 -52.32 -7.19 -22.62
CA ILE A 75 -51.92 -5.83 -22.24
C ILE A 75 -52.79 -4.80 -22.95
N ALA A 76 -53.20 -5.00 -24.21
CA ALA A 76 -54.12 -4.09 -24.90
C ALA A 76 -55.52 -4.10 -24.25
N ARG A 77 -55.99 -5.27 -23.79
CA ARG A 77 -57.23 -5.41 -22.99
C ARG A 77 -57.10 -4.82 -21.58
N GLU A 78 -55.91 -4.88 -20.98
CA GLU A 78 -55.63 -4.28 -19.66
C GLU A 78 -55.34 -2.75 -19.76
N GLN A 79 -54.76 -2.25 -20.86
CA GLN A 79 -54.46 -0.83 -21.12
C GLN A 79 -55.70 0.00 -21.47
N THR A 80 -56.73 -0.62 -22.03
CA THR A 80 -58.04 0.00 -22.23
C THR A 80 -58.83 0.15 -20.92
N ARG A 81 -58.34 -0.44 -19.82
CA ARG A 81 -58.93 -0.30 -18.50
C ARG A 81 -58.27 0.90 -17.79
N PRO A 82 -59.05 1.90 -17.32
CA PRO A 82 -58.48 2.97 -16.51
C PRO A 82 -57.86 2.36 -15.26
N TRP A 83 -56.59 2.69 -15.01
CA TRP A 83 -55.84 2.21 -13.85
C TRP A 83 -56.65 2.46 -12.58
N ARG A 84 -56.84 1.43 -11.76
CA ARG A 84 -57.47 1.61 -10.46
C ARG A 84 -56.57 2.50 -9.61
N GLU A 85 -57.18 3.33 -8.77
CA GLU A 85 -56.45 4.28 -7.95
C GLU A 85 -55.41 3.59 -7.04
N GLN A 86 -55.74 2.41 -6.51
CA GLN A 86 -54.82 1.56 -5.73
C GLN A 86 -53.55 1.17 -6.51
N ASP A 87 -53.67 0.86 -7.81
CA ASP A 87 -52.51 0.48 -8.64
C ASP A 87 -51.59 1.67 -8.89
N ARG A 88 -52.17 2.87 -9.06
CA ARG A 88 -51.41 4.13 -9.20
C ARG A 88 -50.63 4.46 -7.92
N TRP A 89 -51.27 4.31 -6.75
CA TRP A 89 -50.62 4.51 -5.46
C TRP A 89 -49.50 3.48 -5.22
N GLY A 90 -49.74 2.21 -5.55
CA GLY A 90 -48.73 1.15 -5.43
C GLY A 90 -47.52 1.35 -6.34
N LEU A 91 -47.73 1.86 -7.56
CA LEU A 91 -46.63 2.21 -8.48
C LEU A 91 -45.84 3.43 -7.96
N ARG A 92 -46.52 4.50 -7.54
CA ARG A 92 -45.86 5.69 -6.96
C ARG A 92 -45.01 5.33 -5.75
N LYS A 93 -45.51 4.49 -4.85
CA LYS A 93 -44.78 4.03 -3.67
C LYS A 93 -43.54 3.23 -4.03
N ARG A 94 -43.64 2.30 -5.01
CA ARG A 94 -42.49 1.52 -5.50
C ARG A 94 -41.43 2.39 -6.15
N VAL A 95 -41.82 3.29 -7.06
CA VAL A 95 -40.87 4.20 -7.73
C VAL A 95 -40.16 5.10 -6.72
N TRP A 96 -40.91 5.62 -5.73
CA TRP A 96 -40.33 6.41 -4.65
C TRP A 96 -39.34 5.60 -3.81
N GLN A 97 -39.69 4.37 -3.44
CA GLN A 97 -38.81 3.48 -2.67
C GLN A 97 -37.55 3.12 -3.45
N GLU A 98 -37.66 2.72 -4.72
CA GLU A 98 -36.50 2.43 -5.56
C GLU A 98 -35.58 3.64 -5.72
N ARG A 99 -36.14 4.84 -5.88
CA ARG A 99 -35.34 6.07 -5.94
C ARG A 99 -34.62 6.31 -4.62
N ARG A 100 -35.32 6.22 -3.50
CA ARG A 100 -34.74 6.38 -2.15
C ARG A 100 -33.63 5.37 -1.90
N ASP A 101 -33.84 4.10 -2.26
CA ASP A 101 -32.87 3.03 -2.04
C ASP A 101 -31.63 3.22 -2.92
N ARG A 102 -31.79 3.67 -4.17
CA ARG A 102 -30.66 4.06 -5.05
C ARG A 102 -29.90 5.25 -4.48
N ASP A 103 -30.60 6.31 -4.06
CA ASP A 103 -29.98 7.51 -3.50
C ASP A 103 -29.21 7.17 -2.21
N ARG A 104 -29.78 6.29 -1.37
CA ARG A 104 -29.13 5.79 -0.16
C ARG A 104 -27.89 4.96 -0.48
N ALA A 105 -27.95 4.04 -1.44
CA ALA A 105 -26.79 3.25 -1.84
C ALA A 105 -25.64 4.14 -2.36
N VAL A 106 -25.94 5.21 -3.10
CA VAL A 106 -24.92 6.18 -3.54
C VAL A 106 -24.30 6.92 -2.35
N LEU A 107 -25.08 7.29 -1.34
CA LEU A 107 -24.56 7.92 -0.13
C LEU A 107 -23.68 6.96 0.68
N GLU A 108 -24.11 5.71 0.87
CA GLU A 108 -23.35 4.69 1.58
C GLU A 108 -22.00 4.41 0.91
N LEU A 109 -21.96 4.34 -0.43
CA LEU A 109 -20.69 4.19 -1.18
C LEU A 109 -19.76 5.40 -1.01
N ARG A 110 -20.31 6.62 -0.99
CA ARG A 110 -19.52 7.83 -0.77
C ARG A 110 -18.95 7.90 0.65
N GLU A 111 -19.75 7.53 1.64
CA GLU A 111 -19.32 7.47 3.03
C GLU A 111 -18.21 6.44 3.21
N GLN A 112 -18.35 5.24 2.63
CA GLN A 112 -17.30 4.22 2.64
C GLN A 112 -16.01 4.72 2.00
N ALA A 113 -16.09 5.36 0.82
CA ALA A 113 -14.91 5.90 0.16
C ALA A 113 -14.22 7.01 0.96
N LEU A 114 -14.98 7.87 1.65
CA LEU A 114 -14.42 8.88 2.54
C LEU A 114 -13.74 8.26 3.76
N LEU A 115 -14.36 7.25 4.38
CA LEU A 115 -13.77 6.53 5.51
C LEU A 115 -12.47 5.80 5.12
N GLU A 116 -12.44 5.15 3.96
CA GLU A 116 -11.22 4.53 3.43
C GLU A 116 -10.11 5.56 3.20
N TRP A 117 -10.48 6.75 2.68
CA TRP A 117 -9.52 7.83 2.47
C TRP A 117 -9.00 8.41 3.79
N GLU A 118 -9.85 8.62 4.79
CA GLU A 118 -9.43 9.04 6.13
C GLU A 118 -8.46 8.04 6.76
N GLN A 119 -8.73 6.74 6.63
CA GLN A 119 -7.83 5.69 7.11
C GLN A 119 -6.47 5.72 6.40
N GLN A 120 -6.45 5.96 5.08
CA GLN A 120 -5.22 6.11 4.32
C GLN A 120 -4.42 7.34 4.77
N LEU A 121 -5.08 8.47 5.00
CA LEU A 121 -4.42 9.69 5.48
C LEU A 121 -3.81 9.50 6.87
N VAL A 122 -4.52 8.85 7.78
CA VAL A 122 -4.00 8.51 9.12
C VAL A 122 -2.77 7.59 9.00
N GLY A 123 -2.83 6.58 8.12
CA GLY A 123 -1.69 5.70 7.87
C GLY A 123 -0.47 6.44 7.32
N GLN A 124 -0.68 7.36 6.38
CA GLN A 124 0.40 8.19 5.81
C GLN A 124 1.03 9.11 6.86
N GLN A 125 0.21 9.77 7.68
CA GLN A 125 0.69 10.61 8.78
C GLN A 125 1.49 9.82 9.80
N SER A 126 1.03 8.62 10.17
CA SER A 126 1.77 7.73 11.08
C SER A 126 3.15 7.40 10.52
N CYS A 127 3.22 6.97 9.25
CA CYS A 127 4.48 6.64 8.58
C CYS A 127 5.43 7.84 8.54
N TYR A 128 4.92 9.04 8.23
CA TYR A 128 5.69 10.28 8.23
C TYR A 128 6.28 10.59 9.61
N MET A 129 5.48 10.43 10.67
CA MET A 129 5.93 10.65 12.04
C MET A 129 6.97 9.61 12.48
N ASP A 130 6.79 8.35 12.11
CA ASP A 130 7.74 7.27 12.41
C ASP A 130 9.10 7.56 11.75
N TRP A 131 9.13 7.93 10.47
CA TRP A 131 10.38 8.29 9.78
C TRP A 131 11.04 9.54 10.36
N LEU A 132 10.28 10.53 10.84
CA LEU A 132 10.84 11.67 11.56
C LEU A 132 11.51 11.25 12.87
N GLN A 133 10.92 10.31 13.62
CA GLN A 133 11.52 9.80 14.85
C GLN A 133 12.78 8.99 14.56
N GLU A 134 12.74 8.11 13.56
CA GLU A 134 13.91 7.34 13.12
C GLU A 134 15.04 8.27 12.67
N LEU A 135 14.73 9.29 11.85
CA LEU A 135 15.72 10.25 11.39
C LEU A 135 16.40 10.99 12.55
N GLN A 136 15.66 11.39 13.59
CA GLN A 136 16.23 12.03 14.78
C GLN A 136 17.15 11.10 15.59
N ALA A 137 16.89 9.80 15.54
CA ALA A 137 17.70 8.79 16.22
C ALA A 137 18.96 8.43 15.42
N LEU A 138 18.87 8.41 14.09
CA LEU A 138 19.98 8.13 13.18
C LEU A 138 20.90 9.33 12.96
N ASP A 139 20.35 10.54 12.92
CA ASP A 139 21.06 11.78 12.66
C ASP A 139 20.60 12.91 13.61
N PRO A 140 21.25 13.07 14.77
CA PRO A 140 20.88 14.09 15.76
C PRO A 140 20.95 15.53 15.24
N GLU A 141 21.74 15.82 14.19
CA GLU A 141 21.86 17.16 13.62
C GLU A 141 20.56 17.61 12.95
N THR A 142 19.73 16.66 12.52
CA THR A 142 18.44 16.93 11.85
C THR A 142 17.29 17.22 12.82
N ARG A 143 17.51 17.18 14.14
CA ARG A 143 16.44 17.37 15.16
C ARG A 143 15.69 18.68 15.00
N ALA A 144 16.39 19.79 14.76
CA ALA A 144 15.76 21.10 14.57
C ALA A 144 14.87 21.11 13.32
N TRP A 145 15.34 20.48 12.24
CA TRP A 145 14.56 20.34 11.00
C TRP A 145 13.33 19.45 11.21
N CYS A 146 13.46 18.33 11.92
CA CYS A 146 12.35 17.45 12.24
C CYS A 146 11.29 18.16 13.09
N ALA A 147 11.70 18.98 14.07
CA ALA A 147 10.77 19.77 14.87
C ALA A 147 9.96 20.77 14.02
N VAL A 148 10.60 21.38 13.02
CA VAL A 148 9.92 22.24 12.04
C VAL A 148 8.91 21.43 11.22
N GLN A 149 9.26 20.23 10.75
CA GLN A 149 8.30 19.38 10.02
C GLN A 149 7.09 18.98 10.86
N VAL A 150 7.28 18.65 12.14
CA VAL A 150 6.16 18.36 13.06
C VAL A 150 5.24 19.58 13.23
N GLN A 151 5.80 20.79 13.28
CA GLN A 151 5.00 22.02 13.34
C GLN A 151 4.23 22.28 12.04
N HIS A 152 4.85 22.05 10.88
CA HIS A 152 4.17 22.15 9.60
C HIS A 152 3.01 21.15 9.50
N LEU A 153 3.21 19.90 9.91
CA LEU A 153 2.15 18.88 9.89
C LEU A 153 0.96 19.23 10.80
N ALA A 154 1.18 20.01 11.85
CA ALA A 154 0.10 20.50 12.72
C ALA A 154 -0.69 21.68 12.12
N GLN A 155 -0.15 22.37 11.12
CA GLN A 155 -0.71 23.60 10.55
C GLN A 155 -1.21 23.41 9.10
N GLU A 156 -0.56 22.52 8.35
CA GLU A 156 -0.74 22.33 6.91
C GLU A 156 -0.91 20.83 6.61
N GLU A 157 -1.56 20.53 5.48
CA GLU A 157 -1.64 19.16 4.96
C GLU A 157 -0.27 18.68 4.45
N LEU A 158 0.00 17.38 4.57
CA LEU A 158 1.22 16.76 4.04
C LEU A 158 1.30 16.94 2.53
N THR A 159 2.29 17.71 2.08
CA THR A 159 2.52 17.92 0.65
C THR A 159 3.49 16.87 0.08
N PRO A 160 3.39 16.58 -1.24
CA PRO A 160 4.35 15.70 -1.92
C PRO A 160 5.82 16.08 -1.70
N ALA A 161 6.12 17.38 -1.74
CA ALA A 161 7.47 17.89 -1.56
C ALA A 161 8.00 17.69 -0.14
N MET A 162 7.14 17.82 0.89
CA MET A 162 7.51 17.49 2.27
C MET A 162 7.83 16.01 2.42
N TRP A 163 7.08 15.16 1.74
CA TRP A 163 7.29 13.72 1.76
C TRP A 163 8.62 13.35 1.10
N GLU A 164 8.88 13.86 -0.10
CA GLU A 164 10.14 13.62 -0.81
C GLU A 164 11.35 14.14 -0.03
N ALA A 165 11.25 15.33 0.57
CA ALA A 165 12.33 15.90 1.37
C ALA A 165 12.64 15.08 2.64
N LEU A 166 11.61 14.56 3.33
CA LEU A 166 11.80 13.66 4.46
C LEU A 166 12.43 12.35 4.01
N TRP A 167 11.91 11.78 2.93
CA TRP A 167 12.38 10.51 2.38
C TRP A 167 13.86 10.54 2.04
N GLU A 168 14.31 11.52 1.27
CA GLU A 168 15.71 11.61 0.84
C GLU A 168 16.66 11.76 2.04
N ARG A 169 16.27 12.53 3.05
CA ARG A 169 17.05 12.68 4.29
C ARG A 169 17.10 11.38 5.10
N HIS A 170 15.95 10.74 5.28
CA HIS A 170 15.83 9.47 6.02
C HIS A 170 16.64 8.36 5.34
N LYS A 171 16.48 8.20 4.02
CA LYS A 171 17.25 7.25 3.22
C LYS A 171 18.75 7.50 3.32
N ALA A 172 19.20 8.75 3.19
CA ALA A 172 20.61 9.10 3.31
C ALA A 172 21.17 8.78 4.70
N ALA A 173 20.42 9.08 5.77
CA ALA A 173 20.80 8.76 7.13
C ALA A 173 20.88 7.24 7.37
N CYS A 174 19.90 6.47 6.89
CA CYS A 174 19.89 5.02 6.96
C CYS A 174 21.08 4.40 6.23
N LEU A 175 21.37 4.84 5.00
CA LEU A 175 22.49 4.33 4.21
C LEU A 175 23.85 4.67 4.85
N ARG A 176 24.02 5.90 5.35
CA ARG A 176 25.23 6.31 6.06
C ARG A 176 25.44 5.45 7.31
N ARG A 177 24.41 5.31 8.13
CA ARG A 177 24.49 4.48 9.34
C ARG A 177 24.73 3.01 9.03
N ALA A 178 24.07 2.46 8.02
CA ALA A 178 24.30 1.09 7.57
C ALA A 178 25.74 0.89 7.06
N THR A 179 26.30 1.89 6.36
CA THR A 179 27.69 1.88 5.91
C THR A 179 28.66 1.83 7.10
N GLU A 180 28.46 2.71 8.09
CA GLU A 180 29.23 2.69 9.35
C GLU A 180 29.18 1.32 10.02
N LEU A 181 27.98 0.75 10.17
CA LEU A 181 27.79 -0.56 10.77
C LEU A 181 28.48 -1.68 9.98
N LEU A 182 28.53 -1.60 8.66
CA LEU A 182 29.26 -2.58 7.85
C LEU A 182 30.79 -2.48 8.00
N THR A 183 31.32 -1.37 8.50
CA THR A 183 32.76 -1.27 8.83
C THR A 183 33.09 -1.92 10.17
N ASP A 184 32.10 -2.03 11.07
CA ASP A 184 32.25 -2.62 12.39
C ASP A 184 32.53 -4.14 12.29
N PRO A 185 33.65 -4.63 12.86
CA PRO A 185 34.00 -6.05 12.82
C PRO A 185 32.97 -6.96 13.54
N GLU A 186 32.30 -6.48 14.59
CA GLU A 186 31.32 -7.26 15.31
C GLU A 186 30.07 -7.48 14.46
N VAL A 187 29.56 -6.42 13.84
CA VAL A 187 28.42 -6.47 12.91
C VAL A 187 28.76 -7.36 11.71
N ARG A 188 29.96 -7.22 11.12
CA ARG A 188 30.41 -8.10 10.03
C ARG A 188 30.49 -9.55 10.46
N GLY A 189 30.94 -9.82 11.69
CA GLY A 189 30.94 -11.17 12.26
C GLY A 189 29.55 -11.78 12.36
N VAL A 190 28.54 -10.98 12.74
CA VAL A 190 27.12 -11.42 12.83
C VAL A 190 26.49 -11.64 11.46
N ILE A 191 26.75 -10.74 10.50
CA ILE A 191 26.24 -10.85 9.13
C ILE A 191 26.89 -12.08 8.44
N GLY A 192 28.18 -12.28 8.66
CA GLY A 192 28.98 -13.34 8.06
C GLY A 192 29.16 -13.16 6.56
N ASN A 193 29.73 -14.18 5.91
CA ASN A 193 29.93 -14.18 4.45
C ASN A 193 28.63 -14.59 3.75
N LEU A 194 27.80 -13.61 3.42
CA LEU A 194 26.63 -13.82 2.56
C LEU A 194 27.06 -13.88 1.10
N ARG A 195 26.48 -14.82 0.35
CA ARG A 195 26.78 -15.03 -1.07
C ARG A 195 26.17 -13.93 -1.94
N SER A 196 26.90 -13.51 -2.97
CA SER A 196 26.56 -12.36 -3.83
C SER A 196 25.32 -12.56 -4.69
N ASP A 197 24.98 -13.80 -5.04
CA ASP A 197 23.83 -14.11 -5.90
C ASP A 197 22.45 -13.95 -5.22
N ALA A 198 22.41 -13.66 -3.92
CA ALA A 198 21.16 -13.54 -3.18
C ALA A 198 20.50 -12.17 -3.44
N ASN A 199 19.22 -12.20 -3.83
CA ASN A 199 18.35 -11.02 -3.83
C ASN A 199 18.31 -10.37 -2.41
N VAL A 200 18.24 -9.03 -2.35
CA VAL A 200 18.07 -8.21 -1.12
C VAL A 200 17.11 -8.82 -0.11
N TYR A 201 15.95 -9.31 -0.55
CA TYR A 201 14.96 -9.92 0.31
C TYR A 201 15.50 -11.16 1.03
N MET A 202 16.25 -12.02 0.33
CA MET A 202 16.88 -13.19 0.91
C MET A 202 17.98 -12.79 1.90
N ILE A 203 18.76 -11.77 1.56
CA ILE A 203 19.77 -11.19 2.45
C ILE A 203 19.10 -10.70 3.74
N ALA A 204 18.07 -9.85 3.63
CA ALA A 204 17.33 -9.31 4.77
C ALA A 204 16.75 -10.42 5.66
N LYS A 205 16.14 -11.45 5.06
CA LYS A 205 15.56 -12.58 5.79
C LYS A 205 16.61 -13.34 6.61
N VAL A 206 17.86 -13.36 6.16
CA VAL A 206 18.96 -14.02 6.87
C VAL A 206 19.63 -13.11 7.91
N ILE A 207 19.91 -11.84 7.58
CA ILE A 207 20.61 -10.94 8.51
C ILE A 207 19.72 -10.46 9.65
N THR A 208 18.44 -10.19 9.38
CA THR A 208 17.51 -9.61 10.35
C THR A 208 17.42 -10.44 11.64
N PRO A 209 17.14 -11.75 11.60
CA PRO A 209 17.08 -12.56 12.82
C PRO A 209 18.44 -12.61 13.55
N ARG A 210 19.56 -12.64 12.81
CA ARG A 210 20.91 -12.68 13.42
C ARG A 210 21.24 -11.38 14.16
N LEU A 211 20.97 -10.24 13.53
CA LEU A 211 21.17 -8.92 14.13
C LEU A 211 20.25 -8.73 15.34
N LEU A 212 18.98 -9.11 15.24
CA LEU A 212 18.05 -9.03 16.38
C LEU A 212 18.49 -9.88 17.57
N GLU A 213 18.97 -11.11 17.32
CA GLU A 213 19.48 -11.96 18.39
C GLU A 213 20.75 -11.37 19.00
N ALA A 214 21.68 -10.87 18.20
CA ALA A 214 22.90 -10.21 18.66
C ALA A 214 22.60 -8.96 19.52
N ILE A 215 21.60 -8.15 19.15
CA ILE A 215 21.14 -7.02 19.97
C ILE A 215 20.53 -7.52 21.28
N LYS A 216 19.71 -8.57 21.21
CA LYS A 216 19.01 -9.11 22.38
C LYS A 216 19.97 -9.68 23.42
N VAL A 217 21.04 -10.35 23.00
CA VAL A 217 22.09 -10.86 23.92
C VAL A 217 23.08 -9.77 24.35
N GLY A 218 22.91 -8.52 23.88
CA GLY A 218 23.78 -7.39 24.21
C GLY A 218 25.13 -7.41 23.51
N GLN A 219 25.28 -8.21 22.44
CA GLN A 219 26.49 -8.24 21.63
C GLN A 219 26.60 -7.01 20.72
N LEU A 220 25.47 -6.47 20.24
CA LEU A 220 25.45 -5.28 19.39
C LEU A 220 24.56 -4.20 20.00
N ASP A 221 25.06 -2.96 20.05
CA ASP A 221 24.29 -1.77 20.42
C ASP A 221 23.85 -1.01 19.17
N ILE A 222 22.85 -1.55 18.47
CA ILE A 222 22.25 -0.94 17.29
C ILE A 222 20.74 -0.82 17.45
N PRO A 223 20.12 0.28 16.96
CA PRO A 223 18.69 0.48 17.08
C PRO A 223 17.93 -0.56 16.24
N ARG A 224 16.84 -1.08 16.79
CA ARG A 224 15.96 -2.07 16.14
C ARG A 224 15.00 -1.39 15.15
N MET A 225 15.55 -0.87 14.06
CA MET A 225 14.82 -0.13 13.03
C MET A 225 14.72 -0.94 11.73
N PRO A 226 13.51 -1.20 11.21
CA PRO A 226 13.34 -1.92 9.93
C PRO A 226 14.07 -1.25 8.76
N SER A 227 14.07 0.08 8.72
CA SER A 227 14.72 0.91 7.69
C SER A 227 16.23 0.74 7.67
N LEU A 228 16.86 0.72 8.84
CA LEU A 228 18.29 0.46 8.99
C LEU A 228 18.67 -0.96 8.52
N PHE A 229 17.83 -1.95 8.83
CA PHE A 229 18.08 -3.35 8.47
C PHE A 229 17.88 -3.58 6.97
N ALA A 230 16.89 -2.92 6.37
CA ALA A 230 16.68 -2.88 4.94
C ALA A 230 17.85 -2.20 4.22
N ALA A 231 18.36 -1.09 4.74
CA ALA A 231 19.55 -0.41 4.22
C ALA A 231 20.81 -1.30 4.29
N LEU A 232 21.00 -2.04 5.39
CA LEU A 232 22.08 -3.03 5.52
C LEU A 232 21.96 -4.13 4.45
N ALA A 233 20.77 -4.68 4.24
CA ALA A 233 20.54 -5.71 3.23
C ALA A 233 20.86 -5.21 1.81
N LEU A 234 20.47 -3.96 1.49
CA LEU A 234 20.77 -3.32 0.23
C LEU A 234 22.28 -3.16 0.02
N LEU A 235 23.01 -2.63 1.02
CA LEU A 235 24.46 -2.43 0.92
C LEU A 235 25.24 -3.74 0.85
N VAL A 236 24.82 -4.78 1.58
CA VAL A 236 25.42 -6.11 1.47
C VAL A 236 25.28 -6.65 0.05
N GLN A 237 24.11 -6.51 -0.57
CA GLN A 237 23.91 -6.93 -1.96
C GLN A 237 24.87 -6.18 -2.90
N VAL A 238 24.92 -4.84 -2.81
CA VAL A 238 25.76 -4.00 -3.68
C VAL A 238 27.25 -4.30 -3.52
N ASN A 239 27.73 -4.41 -2.28
CA ASN A 239 29.15 -4.69 -2.00
C ASN A 239 29.57 -6.11 -2.45
N SER A 240 28.64 -7.07 -2.40
CA SER A 240 28.89 -8.42 -2.88
C SER A 240 29.00 -8.49 -4.42
N ALA A 241 28.20 -7.70 -5.14
CA ALA A 241 28.30 -7.57 -6.59
C ALA A 241 29.57 -6.81 -7.07
N GLY A 242 30.05 -5.84 -6.29
CA GLY A 242 31.27 -5.08 -6.59
C GLY A 242 32.56 -5.88 -6.45
N LEU A 243 32.58 -6.89 -5.58
CA LEU A 243 33.75 -7.78 -5.41
C LEU A 243 33.91 -8.74 -6.59
N ASP A 244 32.81 -9.25 -7.16
CA ASP A 244 32.84 -10.17 -8.29
C ASP A 244 33.27 -9.48 -9.60
N ALA A 245 32.86 -8.23 -9.83
CA ALA A 245 33.27 -7.46 -11.01
C ALA A 245 34.79 -7.18 -11.06
N SER A 246 35.41 -6.98 -9.89
CA SER A 246 36.86 -6.75 -9.77
C SER A 246 37.72 -8.01 -9.97
N ALA A 247 37.11 -9.20 -9.85
CA ALA A 247 37.77 -10.47 -10.13
C ALA A 247 37.80 -10.77 -11.63
N THR A 248 36.81 -10.31 -12.40
CA THR A 248 36.75 -10.52 -13.86
C THR A 248 37.61 -9.56 -14.68
N GLU A 249 38.00 -8.41 -14.14
CA GLU A 249 38.86 -7.43 -14.85
C GLU A 249 40.37 -7.71 -14.76
N LYS A 250 40.79 -8.74 -14.00
CA LYS A 250 42.20 -9.13 -13.90
C LYS A 250 42.62 -10.29 -14.82
N ASP A 251 41.68 -10.84 -15.58
CA ASP A 251 41.91 -12.00 -16.48
C ASP A 251 41.80 -11.65 -17.98
N THR A 252 41.91 -10.38 -18.36
CA THR A 252 42.07 -9.92 -19.76
C THR A 252 43.31 -9.07 -19.93
#